data_AF-A0A066VV05-F1
#
_entry.id   AF-A0A066VV05-F1
#
_cell.length_a   1.000
_cell.length_b   1.000
_cell.length_c   1.000
_cell.angle_alpha   90.00
_cell.angle_beta   90.00
_cell.angle_gamma   90.00
#
_symmetry.space_group_name_H-M   'P 1'
#
loop_
_entity.id
_entity.type
_entity.pdbx_description
1 polymer ?
#
loop_
_entity_poly.entity_id
_entity_poly.type
_entity_poly.pdbx_seq_one_letter_code
_entity_poly.pdbx_strand_id
1 'polypeptide(L)'
;MAASSSRGGRSTAATTNTSSTARKASGSGNGSGGGKSNKEKPRIDKLRAALEQFAEILDAAATSQNFASAIPQIEPELAEGFRVQFLQGLKCAIAENNETLIEEHDLTLRLNELDALVAEANERAESSTSTDRSSNKGKHRESVADAASAGQQSDADEGLKDVWRPNLDIQTALLARSNPDRADRIRKLETELDKIRQANRKRRDELRDTRAKALAKQQHAADTLDSLMNSIAALQPNAQLDESMKDLKEAILTELGPRS
;
A
#
# COMPACT_ATOMS: atom_id res chain seq x y z
N MET A 1 10.81 62.56 -22.17
CA MET A 1 9.66 62.19 -23.04
C MET A 1 9.26 60.80 -22.60
N ALA A 2 8.24 60.64 -21.75
CA ALA A 2 6.82 60.57 -22.12
C ALA A 2 6.58 59.39 -23.10
N ALA A 3 5.68 58.43 -22.90
CA ALA A 3 4.65 58.17 -21.90
C ALA A 3 4.26 56.66 -22.09
N SER A 4 3.60 56.01 -21.12
CA SER A 4 2.16 55.64 -21.20
C SER A 4 1.84 54.64 -22.34
N SER A 5 1.12 53.54 -22.21
CA SER A 5 0.25 52.95 -21.19
C SER A 5 -0.25 51.62 -21.77
N SER A 6 -0.84 50.76 -20.94
CA SER A 6 -2.21 50.22 -21.13
C SER A 6 -2.31 48.77 -20.62
N ARG A 7 -2.91 48.50 -19.45
CA ARG A 7 -4.38 48.30 -19.19
C ARG A 7 -4.85 46.94 -19.75
N GLY A 8 -5.54 46.04 -19.05
CA GLY A 8 -6.10 45.93 -17.70
C GLY A 8 -6.39 44.42 -17.47
N GLY A 9 -6.64 43.94 -16.25
CA GLY A 9 -7.99 43.77 -15.69
C GLY A 9 -8.81 42.69 -16.45
N ARG A 10 -9.52 41.72 -15.87
CA ARG A 10 -10.11 41.54 -14.54
C ARG A 10 -10.84 40.17 -14.54
N SER A 11 -11.08 39.62 -13.34
CA SER A 11 -12.30 38.86 -12.94
C SER A 11 -12.51 37.43 -13.48
N THR A 12 -12.51 36.35 -12.67
CA THR A 12 -13.47 35.85 -11.63
C THR A 12 -14.80 35.29 -12.16
N ALA A 13 -15.24 34.20 -11.52
CA ALA A 13 -16.55 33.49 -11.55
C ALA A 13 -16.61 32.30 -12.53
N ALA A 14 -17.34 31.20 -12.28
CA ALA A 14 -17.98 30.60 -11.12
C ALA A 14 -18.52 29.22 -11.56
N THR A 15 -18.59 28.29 -10.60
CA THR A 15 -19.57 27.20 -10.42
C THR A 15 -20.62 26.95 -11.50
N THR A 16 -20.80 25.67 -11.91
CA THR A 16 -22.10 24.96 -11.87
C THR A 16 -21.97 23.45 -12.11
N ASN A 17 -22.75 22.73 -11.31
CA ASN A 17 -23.01 21.28 -11.31
C ASN A 17 -24.05 20.87 -12.38
N THR A 18 -24.25 19.54 -12.47
CA THR A 18 -25.39 18.76 -13.07
C THR A 18 -25.23 18.44 -14.56
N SER A 19 -25.38 17.21 -15.06
CA SER A 19 -26.44 16.19 -14.89
C SER A 19 -25.98 14.86 -15.57
N SER A 20 -26.02 13.72 -14.86
CA SER A 20 -26.96 12.59 -14.99
C SER A 20 -27.18 11.94 -16.38
N THR A 21 -26.77 10.67 -16.54
CA THR A 21 -27.47 9.58 -17.27
C THR A 21 -26.95 8.24 -16.73
N ALA A 22 -27.66 7.57 -15.81
CA ALA A 22 -28.73 6.59 -16.05
C ALA A 22 -28.27 5.32 -16.81
N ARG A 23 -27.88 4.26 -16.07
CA ARG A 23 -28.12 2.86 -16.48
C ARG A 23 -28.62 2.02 -15.30
N LYS A 24 -29.70 1.31 -15.59
CA LYS A 24 -30.62 0.56 -14.72
C LYS A 24 -30.48 -0.92 -15.07
N ALA A 25 -30.22 -1.76 -14.08
CA ALA A 25 -30.52 -3.20 -14.03
C ALA A 25 -30.20 -3.67 -12.59
N SER A 26 -31.17 -3.84 -11.68
CA SER A 26 -32.08 -4.99 -11.52
C SER A 26 -31.40 -6.29 -11.08
N GLY A 27 -31.50 -6.58 -9.78
CA GLY A 27 -31.15 -7.83 -9.10
C GLY A 27 -31.18 -7.58 -7.59
N SER A 28 -32.35 -7.48 -6.96
CA SER A 28 -33.09 -8.60 -6.34
C SER A 28 -32.17 -9.49 -5.49
N GLY A 29 -32.07 -9.13 -4.21
CA GLY A 29 -31.30 -9.84 -3.19
C GLY A 29 -31.79 -9.40 -1.82
N ASN A 30 -32.84 -10.05 -1.36
CA ASN A 30 -33.53 -9.92 -0.08
C ASN A 30 -32.61 -10.37 1.08
N GLY A 31 -32.47 -9.54 2.12
CA GLY A 31 -31.68 -9.82 3.31
C GLY A 31 -31.55 -8.56 4.17
N SER A 32 -32.62 -8.14 4.83
CA SER A 32 -32.88 -8.46 6.24
C SER A 32 -32.00 -7.65 7.20
N GLY A 33 -32.56 -6.52 7.65
CA GLY A 33 -32.41 -5.95 8.98
C GLY A 33 -31.05 -6.01 9.67
N GLY A 34 -30.14 -5.10 9.33
CA GLY A 34 -29.04 -4.71 10.20
C GLY A 34 -29.38 -3.37 10.84
N GLY A 35 -29.98 -3.41 12.02
CA GLY A 35 -30.39 -2.24 12.78
C GLY A 35 -29.24 -1.24 12.94
N LYS A 36 -29.60 0.04 12.95
CA LYS A 36 -28.79 1.15 13.46
C LYS A 36 -28.20 0.70 14.80
N SER A 37 -26.95 0.25 14.81
CA SER A 37 -26.24 0.04 16.07
C SER A 37 -26.05 1.43 16.64
N ASN A 38 -26.87 1.70 17.65
CA ASN A 38 -26.58 2.68 18.68
C ASN A 38 -25.06 2.67 18.89
N LYS A 39 -24.41 3.83 18.83
CA LYS A 39 -23.01 3.96 19.22
C LYS A 39 -22.98 3.69 20.73
N GLU A 40 -23.02 2.42 21.10
CA GLU A 40 -22.88 1.98 22.48
C GLU A 40 -21.58 2.60 22.95
N LYS A 41 -21.65 3.35 24.04
CA LYS A 41 -20.47 3.92 24.69
C LYS A 41 -20.15 2.97 25.83
N PRO A 42 -19.73 1.71 25.57
CA PRO A 42 -19.79 0.65 26.56
C PRO A 42 -18.98 1.01 27.81
N ARG A 43 -17.89 1.78 27.68
CA ARG A 43 -17.10 2.22 28.83
C ARG A 43 -17.75 3.34 29.64
N ILE A 44 -18.42 4.31 29.02
CA ILE A 44 -19.13 5.36 29.77
C ILE A 44 -20.37 4.79 30.44
N ASP A 45 -21.08 3.92 29.73
CA ASP A 45 -22.27 3.27 30.27
C ASP A 45 -21.86 2.38 31.46
N LYS A 46 -20.71 1.71 31.40
CA LYS A 46 -20.10 1.02 32.56
C LYS A 46 -19.70 1.96 33.69
N LEU A 47 -19.15 3.14 33.39
CA LEU A 47 -18.80 4.14 34.42
C LEU A 47 -20.05 4.64 35.13
N ARG A 48 -21.12 4.96 34.38
CA ARG A 48 -22.42 5.35 34.93
C ARG A 48 -23.04 4.24 35.77
N ALA A 49 -23.01 3.00 35.29
CA ALA A 49 -23.49 1.84 36.05
C ALA A 49 -22.69 1.61 37.35
N ALA A 50 -21.37 1.83 37.32
CA ALA A 50 -20.53 1.72 38.52
C ALA A 50 -20.85 2.81 39.57
N LEU A 51 -21.22 4.02 39.14
CA LEU A 51 -21.68 5.08 40.05
C LEU A 51 -23.05 4.78 40.64
N GLU A 52 -23.93 4.16 39.86
CA GLU A 52 -25.24 3.71 40.36
C GLU A 52 -25.05 2.63 41.43
N GLN A 53 -24.17 1.65 41.21
CA GLN A 53 -23.78 0.69 42.23
C GLN A 53 -23.14 1.35 43.46
N PHE A 54 -22.32 2.39 43.27
CA PHE A 54 -21.77 3.15 44.39
C PHE A 54 -22.86 3.88 45.18
N ALA A 55 -23.88 4.41 44.51
CA ALA A 55 -25.03 5.04 45.16
C ALA A 55 -25.87 4.03 45.97
N GLU A 56 -25.98 2.79 45.52
CA GLU A 56 -26.60 1.69 46.29
C GLU A 56 -25.78 1.33 47.54
N ILE A 57 -24.44 1.32 47.42
CA ILE A 57 -23.55 1.10 48.58
C ILE A 57 -23.70 2.24 49.60
N LEU A 58 -23.86 3.48 49.15
CA LEU A 58 -24.12 4.62 50.05
C LEU A 58 -25.44 4.44 50.80
N ASP A 59 -26.50 3.95 50.15
CA ASP A 59 -27.76 3.65 50.83
C ASP A 59 -27.60 2.52 51.86
N ALA A 60 -26.86 1.48 51.52
CA ALA A 60 -26.60 0.35 52.41
C ALA A 60 -25.73 0.73 53.61
N ALA A 61 -24.81 1.68 53.45
CA ALA A 61 -23.96 2.19 54.53
C ALA A 61 -24.69 3.21 55.42
N ALA A 62 -25.58 4.01 54.83
CA ALA A 62 -26.35 5.05 55.52
C ALA A 62 -27.71 4.53 56.00
N THR A 63 -27.70 3.42 56.74
CA THR A 63 -28.90 2.91 57.42
C THR A 63 -29.39 3.88 58.49
N SER A 64 -30.68 3.82 58.82
CA SER A 64 -31.27 4.62 59.91
C SER A 64 -30.56 4.36 61.24
N GLN A 65 -30.12 3.13 61.49
CA GLN A 65 -29.37 2.76 62.69
C GLN A 65 -27.98 3.42 62.74
N ASN A 66 -27.25 3.44 61.62
CA ASN A 66 -25.94 4.11 61.55
C ASN A 66 -26.09 5.63 61.73
N PHE A 67 -27.11 6.23 61.12
CA PHE A 67 -27.41 7.66 61.27
C PHE A 67 -27.83 8.04 62.69
N ALA A 68 -28.70 7.25 63.31
CA ALA A 68 -29.13 7.47 64.70
C ALA A 68 -27.96 7.31 65.70
N SER A 69 -27.03 6.40 65.43
CA SER A 69 -25.81 6.25 66.24
C SER A 69 -24.83 7.42 66.10
N ALA A 70 -24.76 8.03 64.90
CA ALA A 70 -23.87 9.14 64.62
C ALA A 70 -24.39 10.48 65.16
N ILE A 71 -25.72 10.65 65.20
CA ILE A 71 -26.37 11.89 65.70
C ILE A 71 -27.47 11.54 66.70
N PRO A 72 -27.11 11.14 67.93
CA PRO A 72 -28.08 10.69 68.94
C PRO A 72 -28.92 11.83 69.55
N GLN A 73 -28.63 13.09 69.22
CA GLN A 73 -29.28 14.27 69.79
C GLN A 73 -30.55 14.71 69.04
N ILE A 74 -30.83 14.13 67.86
CA ILE A 74 -31.96 14.52 67.01
C ILE A 74 -33.09 13.50 67.18
N GLU A 75 -34.32 13.98 67.16
CA GLU A 75 -35.52 13.16 67.17
C GLU A 75 -35.52 12.19 65.96
N PRO A 76 -35.81 10.88 66.16
CA PRO A 76 -35.61 9.86 65.13
C PRO A 76 -36.42 10.13 63.85
N GLU A 77 -37.62 10.70 63.96
CA GLU A 77 -38.46 11.05 62.82
C GLU A 77 -37.83 12.17 61.96
N LEU A 78 -37.26 13.18 62.62
CA LEU A 78 -36.58 14.29 61.95
C LEU A 78 -35.24 13.83 61.35
N ALA A 79 -34.52 12.94 62.05
CA ALA A 79 -33.26 12.36 61.61
C ALA A 79 -33.42 11.53 60.33
N GLU A 80 -34.51 10.77 60.19
CA GLU A 80 -34.78 10.04 58.95
C GLU A 80 -35.09 10.98 57.77
N GLY A 81 -35.84 12.07 58.00
CA GLY A 81 -36.07 13.10 56.99
C GLY A 81 -34.78 13.74 56.49
N PHE A 82 -33.88 14.11 57.42
CA PHE A 82 -32.57 14.65 57.08
C PHE A 82 -31.68 13.64 56.35
N ARG A 83 -31.70 12.37 56.78
CA ARG A 83 -30.93 11.30 56.13
C ARG A 83 -31.32 11.14 54.66
N VAL A 84 -32.62 11.05 54.37
CA VAL A 84 -33.12 10.88 53.00
C VAL A 84 -32.75 12.10 52.15
N GLN A 85 -32.97 13.32 52.66
CA GLN A 85 -32.62 14.54 51.94
C GLN A 85 -31.12 14.67 51.70
N PHE A 86 -30.29 14.34 52.69
CA PHE A 86 -28.84 14.40 52.58
C PHE A 86 -28.32 13.38 51.56
N LEU A 87 -28.78 12.14 51.62
CA LEU A 87 -28.38 11.09 50.66
C LEU A 87 -28.83 11.44 49.25
N GLN A 88 -30.05 11.94 49.08
CA GLN A 88 -30.53 12.37 47.78
C GLN A 88 -29.72 13.55 47.24
N GLY A 89 -29.45 14.56 48.06
CA GLY A 89 -28.60 15.70 47.69
C GLY A 89 -27.18 15.27 47.34
N LEU A 90 -26.59 14.36 48.12
CA LEU A 90 -25.26 13.81 47.87
C LEU A 90 -25.22 13.04 46.53
N LYS A 91 -26.22 12.19 46.26
CA LYS A 91 -26.32 11.46 44.99
C LYS A 91 -26.48 12.37 43.80
N CYS A 92 -27.36 13.37 43.89
CA CYS A 92 -27.54 14.38 42.84
C CYS A 92 -26.22 15.13 42.59
N ALA A 93 -25.55 15.59 43.64
CA ALA A 93 -24.27 16.29 43.51
C ALA A 93 -23.16 15.42 42.90
N ILE A 94 -23.09 14.13 43.26
CA ILE A 94 -22.13 13.19 42.66
C ILE A 94 -22.44 12.97 41.18
N ALA A 95 -23.71 12.79 40.82
CA ALA A 95 -24.12 12.60 39.43
C ALA A 95 -23.84 13.85 38.58
N GLU A 96 -24.16 15.04 39.08
CA GLU A 96 -23.89 16.32 38.41
C GLU A 96 -22.39 16.55 38.24
N ASN A 97 -21.59 16.38 39.29
CA ASN A 97 -20.13 16.51 39.20
C ASN A 97 -19.50 15.48 38.25
N ASN A 98 -20.11 14.30 38.12
CA ASN A 98 -19.64 13.33 37.15
C ASN A 98 -19.91 13.77 35.72
N GLU A 99 -21.11 14.28 35.44
CA GLU A 99 -21.44 14.76 34.10
C GLU A 99 -20.60 15.99 33.72
N THR A 100 -20.33 16.90 34.66
CA THR A 100 -19.41 18.03 34.41
C THR A 100 -17.99 17.55 34.11
N LEU A 101 -17.48 16.52 34.81
CA LEU A 101 -16.17 15.92 34.52
C LEU A 101 -16.16 15.20 33.15
N ILE A 102 -17.26 14.57 32.77
CA ILE A 102 -17.40 13.93 31.45
C ILE A 102 -17.31 14.98 30.34
N GLU A 103 -17.96 16.13 30.54
CA GLU A 103 -17.95 17.25 29.59
C GLU A 103 -16.60 17.98 29.57
N GLU A 104 -16.04 18.35 30.72
CA GLU A 104 -14.80 19.14 30.82
C GLU A 104 -13.59 18.41 30.21
N HIS A 105 -13.54 17.09 30.34
CA HIS A 105 -12.42 16.29 29.85
C HIS A 105 -12.70 15.57 28.54
N ASP A 106 -13.84 15.87 27.89
CA ASP A 106 -14.29 15.17 26.68
C ASP A 106 -14.16 13.65 26.81
N LEU A 107 -14.48 13.10 28.00
CA LEU A 107 -14.26 11.68 28.29
C LEU A 107 -15.04 10.79 27.31
N THR A 108 -16.15 11.31 26.80
CA THR A 108 -16.88 10.68 25.70
C THR A 108 -16.04 10.46 24.46
N LEU A 109 -15.34 11.48 24.00
CA LEU A 109 -14.55 11.37 22.78
C LEU A 109 -13.36 10.44 23.02
N ARG A 110 -12.63 10.64 24.12
CA ARG A 110 -11.41 9.89 24.44
C ARG A 110 -11.66 8.41 24.70
N LEU A 111 -12.73 8.06 25.43
CA LEU A 111 -13.06 6.67 25.69
C LEU A 111 -13.54 5.94 24.43
N ASN A 112 -14.25 6.64 23.54
CA ASN A 112 -14.63 6.08 22.24
C ASN A 112 -13.41 5.86 21.34
N GLU A 113 -12.47 6.80 21.33
CA GLU A 113 -11.19 6.64 20.62
C GLU A 113 -10.40 5.45 21.19
N LEU A 114 -10.35 5.31 22.51
CA LEU A 114 -9.70 4.17 23.15
C LEU A 114 -10.39 2.84 22.84
N ASP A 115 -11.72 2.80 22.78
CA ASP A 115 -12.47 1.60 22.38
C ASP A 115 -12.18 1.23 20.91
N ALA A 116 -12.10 2.22 20.01
CA ALA A 116 -11.72 2.01 18.62
C ALA A 116 -10.28 1.46 18.51
N LEU A 117 -9.33 2.05 19.25
CA LEU A 117 -7.94 1.57 19.28
C LEU A 117 -7.81 0.16 19.85
N VAL A 118 -8.59 -0.18 20.87
CA VAL A 118 -8.61 -1.54 21.44
C VAL A 118 -9.22 -2.54 20.46
N ALA A 119 -10.30 -2.17 19.77
CA ALA A 119 -10.89 -3.03 18.74
C ALA A 119 -9.91 -3.29 17.59
N GLU A 120 -9.25 -2.23 17.09
CA GLU A 120 -8.23 -2.35 16.05
C GLU A 120 -7.03 -3.19 16.51
N ALA A 121 -6.55 -3.01 17.75
CA ALA A 121 -5.46 -3.80 18.30
C ALA A 121 -5.83 -5.29 18.44
N ASN A 122 -7.06 -5.60 18.86
CA ASN A 122 -7.55 -6.98 18.93
C ASN A 122 -7.64 -7.61 17.53
N GLU A 123 -8.14 -6.88 16.54
CA GLU A 123 -8.17 -7.35 15.14
C GLU A 123 -6.76 -7.63 14.58
N ARG A 124 -5.79 -6.77 14.91
CA ARG A 124 -4.37 -7.00 14.58
C ARG A 124 -3.79 -8.24 15.29
N ALA A 125 -4.16 -8.47 16.55
CA ALA A 125 -3.72 -9.65 17.29
C ALA A 125 -4.33 -10.96 16.72
N GLU A 126 -5.60 -10.93 16.33
CA GLU A 126 -6.26 -12.07 15.69
C GLU A 126 -5.69 -12.37 14.30
N SER A 127 -5.44 -11.33 13.49
CA SER A 127 -4.87 -11.49 12.15
C SER A 127 -3.41 -11.98 12.18
N SER A 128 -2.58 -11.51 13.11
CA SER A 128 -1.20 -11.98 13.27
C SER A 128 -1.15 -13.47 13.69
N THR A 129 -1.94 -13.88 14.68
CA THR A 129 -1.98 -15.29 15.13
C THR A 129 -2.53 -16.27 14.08
N SER A 130 -3.38 -15.80 13.16
CA SER A 130 -3.91 -16.61 12.06
C SER A 130 -2.86 -16.92 10.97
N THR A 131 -1.90 -16.00 10.76
CA THR A 131 -0.87 -16.14 9.73
C THR A 131 0.23 -17.11 10.15
N ASP A 132 0.60 -17.13 11.45
CA ASP A 132 1.66 -18.01 11.98
C ASP A 132 1.24 -19.47 12.17
N ARG A 133 -0.07 -19.76 12.29
CA ARG A 133 -0.55 -21.15 12.39
C ARG A 133 -0.58 -21.88 11.04
N SER A 134 -0.64 -21.15 9.93
CA SER A 134 -0.69 -21.74 8.58
C SER A 134 0.69 -22.17 8.07
N SER A 135 1.77 -21.50 8.51
CA SER A 135 3.15 -21.76 8.07
C SER A 135 3.80 -22.97 8.75
N ASN A 136 3.27 -23.47 9.87
CA ASN A 136 3.93 -24.53 10.66
C ASN A 136 3.42 -25.97 10.41
N LYS A 137 2.53 -26.20 9.44
CA LYS A 137 1.98 -27.56 9.16
C LYS A 137 2.67 -28.30 8.00
N GLY A 138 3.82 -27.82 7.53
CA GLY A 138 4.43 -28.27 6.26
C GLY A 138 5.82 -28.92 6.31
N LYS A 139 6.49 -29.06 7.45
CA LYS A 139 7.87 -29.61 7.49
C LYS A 139 8.13 -30.45 8.74
N HIS A 140 7.60 -31.67 8.78
CA HIS A 140 8.16 -32.73 9.61
C HIS A 140 8.43 -33.95 8.72
N ARG A 141 9.54 -33.91 8.00
CA ARG A 141 10.21 -35.11 7.48
C ARG A 141 11.71 -34.83 7.34
N GLU A 142 12.48 -35.66 8.05
CA GLU A 142 13.92 -35.91 7.89
C GLU A 142 14.90 -34.75 8.12
N SER A 143 15.51 -34.71 9.30
CA SER A 143 16.95 -35.00 9.46
C SER A 143 17.37 -34.87 10.92
N VAL A 144 18.08 -35.89 11.38
CA VAL A 144 18.79 -35.96 12.65
C VAL A 144 20.17 -35.38 12.40
N ALA A 145 20.47 -34.20 12.97
CA ALA A 145 21.80 -33.71 13.37
C ALA A 145 21.71 -32.23 13.80
N ASP A 146 22.54 -31.85 14.77
CA ASP A 146 22.84 -30.49 15.25
C ASP A 146 21.90 -29.85 16.28
N ALA A 147 22.04 -30.33 17.52
CA ALA A 147 21.51 -29.76 18.76
C ALA A 147 22.40 -28.62 19.33
N ALA A 148 22.68 -27.57 18.57
CA ALA A 148 23.50 -26.44 19.05
C ALA A 148 23.02 -25.03 18.61
N SER A 149 21.71 -24.83 18.41
CA SER A 149 21.16 -23.50 18.08
C SER A 149 19.76 -23.28 18.67
N ALA A 150 19.61 -23.47 19.99
CA ALA A 150 18.33 -23.29 20.69
C ALA A 150 18.27 -22.00 21.55
N GLY A 151 19.18 -21.04 21.34
CA GLY A 151 19.33 -19.87 22.21
C GLY A 151 18.89 -18.52 21.64
N GLN A 152 18.48 -18.44 20.37
CA GLN A 152 18.37 -17.15 19.66
C GLN A 152 17.00 -16.83 19.04
N GLN A 153 15.95 -17.59 19.35
CA GLN A 153 14.63 -17.44 18.70
C GLN A 153 13.56 -16.74 19.56
N SER A 154 13.84 -16.40 20.82
CA SER A 154 12.87 -15.67 21.66
C SER A 154 12.75 -14.18 21.35
N ASP A 155 13.78 -13.56 20.77
CA ASP A 155 13.80 -12.10 20.54
C ASP A 155 13.09 -11.69 19.24
N ALA A 156 12.91 -12.61 18.30
CA ALA A 156 12.18 -12.35 17.05
C ALA A 156 10.67 -12.31 17.25
N ASP A 157 10.14 -13.09 18.19
CA ASP A 157 8.70 -13.14 18.55
C ASP A 157 8.24 -11.89 19.32
N GLU A 158 9.17 -11.14 19.90
CA GLU A 158 8.89 -9.86 20.57
C GLU A 158 8.71 -8.68 19.59
N GLY A 159 9.17 -8.83 18.33
CA GLY A 159 9.09 -7.79 17.29
C GLY A 159 7.72 -7.67 16.61
N LEU A 160 6.82 -8.62 16.83
CA LEU A 160 5.46 -8.64 16.26
C LEU A 160 4.38 -8.12 17.22
N LYS A 161 4.74 -7.87 18.47
CA LYS A 161 3.82 -7.29 19.45
C LYS A 161 3.89 -5.78 19.33
N ASP A 162 2.95 -5.24 18.57
CA ASP A 162 2.65 -3.81 18.40
C ASP A 162 2.08 -3.23 19.72
N VAL A 163 2.76 -3.47 20.83
CA VAL A 163 2.42 -2.97 22.16
C VAL A 163 3.29 -1.76 22.40
N TRP A 164 2.67 -0.64 22.75
CA TRP A 164 3.36 0.57 23.18
C TRP A 164 4.43 0.22 24.21
N ARG A 165 5.70 0.43 23.85
CA ARG A 165 6.84 0.27 24.75
C ARG A 165 7.12 1.66 25.35
N PRO A 166 7.01 1.85 26.68
CA PRO A 166 7.29 3.14 27.33
C PRO A 166 8.72 3.66 27.06
N ASN A 167 9.64 2.75 26.75
CA ASN A 167 11.04 3.03 26.43
C ASN A 167 11.35 2.99 24.92
N LEU A 168 10.34 3.07 24.04
CA LEU A 168 10.57 3.13 22.61
C LEU A 168 11.26 4.46 22.28
N ASP A 169 12.50 4.39 21.82
CA ASP A 169 13.26 5.58 21.44
C ASP A 169 12.48 6.35 20.36
N ILE A 170 12.48 7.68 20.47
CA ILE A 170 11.78 8.60 19.56
C ILE A 170 12.26 8.33 18.13
N GLN A 171 13.55 8.02 17.94
CA GLN A 171 14.08 7.68 16.62
C GLN A 171 13.44 6.41 16.07
N THR A 172 13.24 5.38 16.91
CA THR A 172 12.59 4.13 16.51
C THR A 172 11.12 4.35 16.14
N ALA A 173 10.38 5.16 16.91
CA ALA A 173 9.01 5.52 16.59
C ALA A 173 8.89 6.29 15.27
N LEU A 174 9.82 7.23 15.03
CA LEU A 174 9.85 8.05 13.82
C LEU A 174 10.25 7.21 12.59
N LEU A 175 11.19 6.27 12.76
CA LEU A 175 11.57 5.32 11.73
C LEU A 175 10.43 4.37 11.38
N ALA A 176 9.72 3.81 12.38
CA ALA A 176 8.56 2.96 12.17
C ALA A 176 7.46 3.67 11.37
N ARG A 177 7.21 4.95 11.66
CA ARG A 177 6.29 5.78 10.88
C ARG A 177 6.77 6.06 9.46
N SER A 178 8.09 6.25 9.24
CA SER A 178 8.65 6.56 7.93
C SER A 178 8.85 5.33 7.02
N ASN A 179 8.86 4.12 7.60
CA ASN A 179 9.05 2.87 6.87
C ASN A 179 7.96 2.57 5.82
N PRO A 180 6.65 2.77 6.06
CA PRO A 180 5.65 2.57 5.01
C PRO A 180 5.87 3.52 3.81
N ASP A 181 6.15 4.80 4.06
CA ASP A 181 6.44 5.76 2.99
C ASP A 181 7.68 5.37 2.17
N ARG A 182 8.72 4.85 2.85
CA ARG A 182 9.91 4.32 2.19
C ARG A 182 9.59 3.07 1.37
N ALA A 183 8.76 2.17 1.88
CA ALA A 183 8.35 0.95 1.17
C ALA A 183 7.57 1.28 -0.12
N ASP A 184 6.66 2.25 -0.08
CA ASP A 184 5.93 2.70 -1.26
C ASP A 184 6.84 3.36 -2.30
N ARG A 185 7.84 4.13 -1.85
CA ARG A 185 8.86 4.68 -2.74
C ARG A 185 9.72 3.60 -3.39
N ILE A 186 10.11 2.59 -2.63
CA ILE A 186 10.86 1.43 -3.16
C ILE A 186 10.04 0.70 -4.22
N ARG A 187 8.76 0.39 -3.94
CA ARG A 187 7.85 -0.24 -4.91
C ARG A 187 7.75 0.57 -6.21
N LYS A 188 7.60 1.90 -6.12
CA LYS A 188 7.58 2.77 -7.31
C LYS A 188 8.88 2.65 -8.11
N LEU A 189 10.03 2.73 -7.44
CA LEU A 189 11.34 2.60 -8.10
C LEU A 189 11.56 1.22 -8.73
N GLU A 190 11.09 0.15 -8.10
CA GLU A 190 11.13 -1.20 -8.66
C GLU A 190 10.32 -1.30 -9.95
N THR A 191 9.10 -0.74 -9.97
CA THR A 191 8.29 -0.71 -11.19
C THR A 191 8.92 0.11 -12.31
N GLU A 192 9.60 1.21 -11.97
CA GLU A 192 10.35 2.02 -12.94
C GLU A 192 11.57 1.27 -13.49
N LEU A 193 12.33 0.58 -12.62
CA LEU A 193 13.43 -0.27 -13.03
C LEU A 193 12.99 -1.39 -13.98
N ASP A 194 11.85 -2.02 -13.70
CA ASP A 194 11.33 -3.07 -14.56
C ASP A 194 10.88 -2.54 -15.92
N LYS A 195 10.25 -1.36 -15.97
CA LYS A 195 9.94 -0.68 -17.24
C LYS A 195 11.21 -0.38 -18.04
N ILE A 196 12.24 0.14 -17.40
CA ILE A 196 13.52 0.46 -18.06
C ILE A 196 14.21 -0.81 -18.56
N ARG A 197 14.22 -1.88 -17.76
CA ARG A 197 14.77 -3.19 -18.15
C ARG A 197 14.04 -3.77 -19.36
N GLN A 198 12.71 -3.70 -19.38
CA GLN A 198 11.90 -4.13 -20.52
C GLN A 198 12.19 -3.30 -21.77
N ALA A 199 12.25 -1.97 -21.65
CA ALA A 199 12.57 -1.09 -22.77
C ALA A 199 13.99 -1.34 -23.33
N ASN A 200 14.97 -1.53 -22.45
CA ASN A 200 16.34 -1.86 -22.86
C ASN A 200 16.45 -3.23 -23.54
N ARG A 201 15.67 -4.23 -23.10
CA ARG A 201 15.59 -5.52 -23.80
C ARG A 201 15.08 -5.33 -25.22
N LYS A 202 13.93 -4.65 -25.39
CA LYS A 202 13.37 -4.35 -26.72
C LYS A 202 14.36 -3.64 -27.64
N ARG A 203 15.02 -2.59 -27.15
CA ARG A 203 16.04 -1.86 -27.93
C ARG A 203 17.23 -2.75 -28.33
N ARG A 204 17.67 -3.66 -27.46
CA ARG A 204 18.76 -4.60 -27.78
C ARG A 204 18.34 -5.59 -28.86
N ASP A 205 17.08 -6.03 -28.84
CA ASP A 205 16.53 -6.93 -29.85
C ASP A 205 16.41 -6.20 -31.21
N GLU A 206 15.90 -4.97 -31.22
CA GLU A 206 15.87 -4.10 -32.42
C GLU A 206 17.27 -3.85 -33.01
N LEU A 207 18.27 -3.62 -32.14
CA LEU A 207 19.66 -3.45 -32.56
C LEU A 207 20.26 -4.75 -33.12
N ARG A 208 19.89 -5.92 -32.59
CA ARG A 208 20.29 -7.22 -33.15
C ARG A 208 19.69 -7.43 -34.53
N ASP A 209 18.40 -7.13 -34.71
CA ASP A 209 17.71 -7.31 -35.99
C ASP A 209 18.26 -6.37 -37.07
N THR A 210 18.51 -5.11 -36.72
CA THR A 210 19.12 -4.15 -37.65
C THR A 210 20.54 -4.54 -38.02
N ARG A 211 21.33 -5.04 -37.06
CA ARG A 211 22.68 -5.58 -37.32
C ARG A 211 22.63 -6.82 -38.21
N ALA A 212 21.70 -7.74 -37.98
CA ALA A 212 21.52 -8.92 -38.82
C ALA A 212 21.15 -8.54 -40.26
N LYS A 213 20.22 -7.59 -40.44
CA LYS A 213 19.86 -7.05 -41.76
C LYS A 213 21.04 -6.36 -42.46
N ALA A 214 21.85 -5.61 -41.72
CA ALA A 214 23.05 -4.97 -42.28
C ALA A 214 24.09 -6.00 -42.74
N LEU A 215 24.33 -7.06 -41.94
CA LEU A 215 25.23 -8.15 -42.33
C LEU A 215 24.73 -8.91 -43.56
N ALA A 216 23.43 -9.20 -43.64
CA ALA A 216 22.84 -9.86 -44.81
C ALA A 216 23.00 -9.02 -46.08
N LYS A 217 22.82 -7.69 -46.00
CA LYS A 217 23.08 -6.77 -47.12
C LYS A 217 24.55 -6.74 -47.51
N GLN A 218 25.46 -6.77 -46.54
CA GLN A 218 26.89 -6.80 -46.79
C GLN A 218 27.32 -8.09 -47.49
N GLN A 219 26.81 -9.24 -47.04
CA GLN A 219 27.05 -10.54 -47.67
C GLN A 219 26.50 -10.57 -49.10
N HIS A 220 25.25 -10.16 -49.31
CA HIS A 220 24.67 -10.06 -50.64
C HIS A 220 25.51 -9.16 -51.57
N ALA A 221 26.00 -8.01 -51.08
CA ALA A 221 26.86 -7.14 -51.86
C ALA A 221 28.19 -7.82 -52.24
N ALA A 222 28.80 -8.54 -51.29
CA ALA A 222 30.01 -9.33 -51.55
C ALA A 222 29.76 -10.42 -52.60
N ASP A 223 28.69 -11.21 -52.45
CA ASP A 223 28.32 -12.27 -53.39
C ASP A 223 28.07 -11.71 -54.81
N THR A 224 27.41 -10.55 -54.91
CA THR A 224 27.22 -9.88 -56.21
C THR A 224 28.53 -9.39 -56.82
N LEU A 225 29.46 -8.87 -56.01
CA LEU A 225 30.78 -8.46 -56.49
C LEU A 225 31.57 -9.66 -56.98
N ASP A 226 31.57 -10.76 -56.25
CA ASP A 226 32.24 -12.00 -56.66
C ASP A 226 31.63 -12.56 -57.95
N SER A 227 30.31 -12.53 -58.10
CA SER A 227 29.64 -12.91 -59.34
C SER A 227 30.01 -12.01 -60.52
N LEU A 228 30.14 -10.69 -60.30
CA LEU A 228 30.58 -9.75 -61.33
C LEU A 228 32.06 -9.94 -61.66
N MET A 229 32.91 -10.24 -60.68
CA MET A 229 34.32 -10.55 -60.92
C MET A 229 34.47 -11.83 -61.76
N ASN A 230 33.67 -12.86 -61.46
CA ASN A 230 33.64 -14.09 -62.25
C ASN A 230 33.13 -13.87 -63.68
N SER A 231 32.11 -13.04 -63.87
CA SER A 231 31.63 -12.73 -65.22
C SER A 231 32.64 -11.90 -66.02
N ILE A 232 33.30 -10.92 -65.39
CA ILE A 232 34.39 -10.15 -66.00
C ILE A 232 35.55 -11.08 -66.37
N ALA A 233 35.95 -12.00 -65.49
CA ALA A 233 36.99 -12.98 -65.79
C ALA A 233 36.61 -13.89 -66.97
N ALA A 234 35.33 -14.27 -67.10
CA ALA A 234 34.83 -15.02 -68.25
C ALA A 234 34.74 -14.20 -69.54
N LEU A 235 34.58 -12.87 -69.45
CA LEU A 235 34.56 -11.93 -70.56
C LEU A 235 35.95 -11.46 -70.99
N GLN A 236 37.00 -11.67 -70.16
CA GLN A 236 38.36 -11.42 -70.58
C GLN A 236 38.72 -12.33 -71.76
N PRO A 237 39.44 -11.82 -72.78
CA PRO A 237 39.78 -12.60 -73.96
C PRO A 237 40.53 -13.85 -73.53
N ASN A 238 39.86 -14.98 -73.72
CA ASN A 238 40.45 -16.30 -73.53
C ASN A 238 41.49 -16.48 -74.64
N ALA A 239 42.69 -16.91 -74.26
CA ALA A 239 43.80 -17.16 -75.19
C ALA A 239 43.37 -18.05 -76.37
N GLN A 240 42.40 -18.95 -76.16
CA GLN A 240 41.79 -19.79 -77.20
C GLN A 240 41.00 -19.00 -78.27
N LEU A 241 40.31 -17.93 -77.89
CA LEU A 241 39.53 -17.12 -78.83
C LEU A 241 40.49 -16.21 -79.62
N ASP A 242 41.52 -15.67 -78.97
CA ASP A 242 42.62 -14.99 -79.64
C ASP A 242 43.40 -15.90 -80.60
N GLU A 243 43.64 -17.16 -80.22
CA GLU A 243 44.28 -18.17 -81.05
C GLU A 243 43.38 -18.56 -82.23
N SER A 244 42.08 -18.79 -82.01
CA SER A 244 41.12 -19.03 -83.09
C SER A 244 40.97 -17.84 -84.05
N MET A 245 41.07 -16.61 -83.54
CA MET A 245 41.06 -15.40 -84.36
C MET A 245 42.34 -15.23 -85.16
N LYS A 246 43.50 -15.63 -84.60
CA LYS A 246 44.77 -15.69 -85.33
C LYS A 246 44.75 -16.77 -86.41
N ASP A 247 44.27 -17.97 -86.08
CA ASP A 247 44.13 -19.08 -87.03
C ASP A 247 43.18 -18.72 -88.16
N LEU A 248 42.05 -18.08 -87.85
CA LEU A 248 41.09 -17.61 -88.85
C LEU A 248 41.66 -16.48 -89.70
N LYS A 249 42.45 -15.57 -89.10
CA LYS A 249 43.20 -14.55 -89.84
C LYS A 249 44.25 -15.16 -90.75
N GLU A 250 44.99 -16.16 -90.29
CA GLU A 250 45.99 -16.88 -91.10
C GLU A 250 45.32 -17.65 -92.23
N ALA A 251 44.20 -18.34 -91.96
CA ALA A 251 43.37 -19.00 -92.97
C ALA A 251 42.88 -18.01 -94.05
N ILE A 252 42.39 -16.84 -93.63
CA ILE A 252 42.00 -15.76 -94.56
C ILE A 252 43.20 -15.24 -95.35
N LEU A 253 44.37 -15.06 -94.71
CA LEU A 253 45.58 -14.62 -95.41
C LEU A 253 46.07 -15.66 -96.43
N THR A 254 45.89 -16.95 -96.15
CA THR A 254 46.17 -18.03 -97.10
C THR A 254 45.15 -18.12 -98.23
N GLU A 255 43.86 -17.89 -97.97
CA GLU A 255 42.82 -17.89 -98.99
C GLU A 255 42.85 -16.61 -99.86
N LEU A 256 43.31 -15.48 -99.31
CA LEU A 256 43.57 -14.23 -100.02
C LEU A 256 45.02 -14.14 -100.54
N GLY A 257 45.65 -15.28 -100.84
CA GLY A 257 47.05 -15.40 -101.26
C GLY A 257 47.52 -14.29 -102.22
N PRO A 258 48.84 -13.98 -102.23
CA PRO A 258 49.38 -12.75 -102.77
C PRO A 258 48.83 -12.50 -104.17
N ARG A 259 48.18 -11.35 -104.35
CA ARG A 259 47.74 -10.85 -105.65
C ARG A 259 48.92 -10.92 -106.63
N SER A 260 48.93 -11.95 -107.47
CA SER A 260 49.56 -11.93 -108.79
C SER A 260 48.64 -11.18 -109.74
#